data_AF-A0A8J6JWG8-F1
#
_entry.id   AF-A0A8J6JWG8-F1
#
_cell.length_a   1.000
_cell.length_b   1.000
_cell.length_c   1.000
_cell.angle_alpha   90.00
_cell.angle_beta   90.00
_cell.angle_gamma   90.00
#
_symmetry.space_group_name_H-M   'P 1'
#
loop_
_entity.id
_entity.type
_entity.pdbx_description
1 polymer ?
#
loop_
_entity_poly.entity_id
_entity_poly.type
_entity_poly.pdbx_seq_one_letter_code
_entity_poly.pdbx_strand_id
1 'polypeptide(L)'
;MPEATGVTTAQGRAATDAHLAQMRGRFKVTPAQVPQWDVFATVSRENTEEMHERFERRRAGLARFDAAQNMADFAQISELHARQLVRLSAAFQALYALMPADQQREADAYFREVRNPERPARAPRRATQ
;
A
#
# COMPACT_ATOMS: atom_id res chain seq x y z
N MET A 1 31.91 -6.86 3.78
CA MET A 1 31.03 -5.91 4.49
C MET A 1 29.57 -6.26 4.18
N PRO A 2 28.87 -7.06 5.02
CA PRO A 2 27.46 -7.39 4.79
C PRO A 2 26.58 -6.78 5.89
N GLU A 3 26.18 -5.51 5.76
CA GLU A 3 25.22 -4.87 6.72
C GLU A 3 24.19 -3.95 6.03
N ALA A 4 23.95 -4.09 4.73
CA ALA A 4 22.98 -3.25 4.02
C ALA A 4 21.56 -3.87 3.90
N THR A 5 21.42 -5.19 4.01
CA THR A 5 20.15 -5.87 3.70
C THR A 5 19.15 -5.89 4.85
N GLY A 6 19.59 -5.83 6.11
CA GLY A 6 18.69 -5.78 7.28
C GLY A 6 18.02 -4.41 7.49
N VAL A 7 18.68 -3.33 7.02
CA VAL A 7 18.24 -1.96 7.24
C VAL A 7 17.07 -1.58 6.31
N THR A 8 17.05 -2.07 5.06
CA THR A 8 16.00 -1.72 4.09
C THR A 8 14.66 -2.44 4.29
N THR A 9 14.62 -3.71 4.72
CA THR A 9 13.36 -4.40 5.03
C THR A 9 12.69 -3.81 6.26
N ALA A 10 13.47 -3.57 7.32
CA ALA A 10 12.97 -3.00 8.57
C ALA A 10 12.44 -1.57 8.36
N GLN A 11 13.12 -0.76 7.54
CA GLN A 11 12.65 0.57 7.15
C GLN A 11 11.36 0.51 6.31
N GLY A 12 11.26 -0.41 5.35
CA GLY A 12 10.04 -0.60 4.55
C GLY A 12 8.84 -1.03 5.39
N ARG A 13 9.06 -1.94 6.35
CA ARG A 13 8.03 -2.36 7.31
C ARG A 13 7.60 -1.23 8.23
N ALA A 14 8.56 -0.49 8.80
CA ALA A 14 8.27 0.66 9.67
C ALA A 14 7.48 1.75 8.93
N ALA A 15 7.81 2.04 7.67
CA ALA A 15 7.06 2.98 6.84
C ALA A 15 5.63 2.47 6.57
N THR A 16 5.48 1.17 6.30
CA THR A 16 4.16 0.53 6.13
C THR A 16 3.33 0.63 7.41
N ASP A 17 3.92 0.35 8.57
CA ASP A 17 3.24 0.44 9.86
C ASP A 17 2.81 1.87 10.20
N ALA A 18 3.66 2.86 9.93
CA ALA A 18 3.32 4.27 10.12
C ALA A 18 2.16 4.71 9.22
N HIS A 19 2.17 4.28 7.95
CA HIS A 19 1.08 4.54 7.02
C HIS A 19 -0.23 3.89 7.46
N LEU A 20 -0.19 2.62 7.88
CA LEU A 20 -1.35 1.90 8.42
C LEU A 20 -1.90 2.60 9.67
N ALA A 21 -1.04 3.06 10.58
CA ALA A 21 -1.48 3.80 11.77
C ALA A 21 -2.21 5.10 11.40
N GLN A 22 -1.70 5.86 10.43
CA GLN A 22 -2.35 7.07 9.92
C GLN A 22 -3.72 6.74 9.29
N MET A 23 -3.78 5.73 8.43
CA MET A 23 -5.03 5.27 7.79
C MET A 23 -6.06 4.83 8.83
N ARG A 24 -5.66 4.06 9.85
CA ARG A 24 -6.55 3.60 10.92
C ARG A 24 -7.21 4.78 11.64
N GLY A 25 -6.41 5.81 11.95
CA GLY A 25 -6.90 7.05 12.56
C GLY A 25 -7.85 7.81 11.64
N ARG A 26 -7.50 7.94 10.34
CA ARG A 26 -8.32 8.64 9.34
C ARG A 26 -9.68 7.99 9.15
N PHE A 27 -9.72 6.65 9.08
CA PHE A 27 -10.95 5.89 8.87
C PHE A 27 -11.76 5.67 10.15
N LYS A 28 -11.21 6.07 11.31
CA LYS A 28 -11.86 5.91 12.62
C LYS A 28 -12.29 4.47 12.89
N VAL A 29 -11.40 3.51 12.60
CA VAL A 29 -11.68 2.08 12.71
C VAL A 29 -12.22 1.73 14.11
N THR A 30 -13.42 1.17 14.16
CA THR A 30 -14.11 0.79 15.40
C THR A 30 -13.70 -0.60 15.89
N PRO A 31 -13.97 -0.96 17.16
CA PRO A 31 -13.70 -2.31 17.67
C PRO A 31 -14.32 -3.43 16.82
N ALA A 32 -15.52 -3.21 16.27
CA ALA A 32 -16.20 -4.17 15.40
C ALA A 32 -15.50 -4.37 14.05
N GLN A 33 -14.71 -3.40 13.60
CA GLN A 33 -13.97 -3.44 12.33
C GLN A 33 -12.53 -3.93 12.49
N VAL A 34 -12.00 -4.00 13.73
CA VAL A 34 -10.62 -4.42 14.02
C VAL A 34 -10.25 -5.74 13.34
N PRO A 35 -11.10 -6.80 13.34
CA PRO A 35 -10.74 -8.05 12.66
C PRO A 35 -10.45 -7.87 11.17
N GLN A 36 -11.25 -7.08 10.45
CA GLN A 36 -11.03 -6.83 9.01
C GLN A 36 -9.88 -5.84 8.77
N TRP A 37 -9.68 -4.89 9.70
CA TRP A 37 -8.53 -4.01 9.68
C TRP A 37 -7.22 -4.79 9.81
N ASP A 38 -7.15 -5.77 10.72
CA ASP A 38 -5.94 -6.56 10.95
C ASP A 38 -5.61 -7.45 9.75
N VAL A 39 -6.62 -7.97 9.05
CA VAL A 39 -6.44 -8.66 7.76
C VAL A 39 -5.83 -7.71 6.72
N PHE A 40 -6.43 -6.53 6.54
CA PHE A 40 -5.91 -5.52 5.60
C PHE A 40 -4.47 -5.09 5.92
N ALA A 41 -4.17 -4.87 7.21
CA ALA A 41 -2.85 -4.49 7.69
C ALA A 41 -1.82 -5.61 7.49
N THR A 42 -2.20 -6.87 7.72
CA THR A 42 -1.35 -8.04 7.46
C THR A 42 -1.01 -8.15 5.98
N VAL A 43 -2.01 -8.10 5.09
CA VAL A 43 -1.78 -8.16 3.63
C VAL A 43 -0.88 -7.01 3.15
N SER A 44 -1.02 -5.81 3.71
CA SER A 44 -0.15 -4.68 3.39
C SER A 44 1.32 -4.94 3.75
N ARG A 45 1.57 -5.52 4.93
CA ARG A 45 2.93 -5.87 5.38
C ARG A 45 3.54 -6.99 4.54
N GLU A 46 2.79 -8.06 4.32
CA GLU A 46 3.22 -9.20 3.49
C GLU A 46 3.57 -8.74 2.07
N ASN A 47 2.73 -7.89 1.47
CA ASN A 47 3.00 -7.33 0.15
C ASN A 47 4.32 -6.51 0.14
N THR A 48 4.55 -5.66 1.15
CA THR A 48 5.80 -4.90 1.28
C THR A 48 7.02 -5.82 1.41
N GLU A 49 6.94 -6.86 2.25
CA GLU A 49 8.01 -7.83 2.47
C GLU A 49 8.34 -8.60 1.20
N GLU A 50 7.34 -9.21 0.55
CA GLU A 50 7.51 -9.96 -0.69
C GLU A 50 8.12 -9.10 -1.83
N MET A 51 7.65 -7.85 -1.97
CA MET A 51 8.15 -6.94 -3.00
C MET A 51 9.58 -6.51 -2.69
N HIS A 52 9.89 -6.23 -1.43
CA HIS A 52 11.24 -5.92 -0.99
C HIS A 52 12.21 -7.07 -1.32
N GLU A 53 11.87 -8.30 -0.95
CA GLU A 53 12.68 -9.48 -1.28
C GLU A 53 12.86 -9.66 -2.79
N ARG A 54 11.81 -9.41 -3.58
CA ARG A 54 11.88 -9.48 -5.05
C ARG A 54 12.89 -8.48 -5.62
N PHE A 55 12.96 -7.28 -5.06
CA PHE A 55 13.94 -6.26 -5.44
C PHE A 55 15.36 -6.57 -4.94
N GLU A 56 15.53 -7.17 -3.76
CA GLU A 56 16.84 -7.68 -3.31
C GLU A 56 17.37 -8.76 -4.27
N ARG A 57 16.53 -9.73 -4.65
CA ARG A 57 16.90 -10.76 -5.64
C ARG A 57 17.30 -10.14 -6.97
N ARG A 58 16.54 -9.14 -7.46
CA ARG A 58 16.90 -8.40 -8.68
C ARG A 58 18.25 -7.71 -8.53
N ARG A 59 18.50 -6.95 -7.45
CA ARG A 59 19.79 -6.26 -7.24
C ARG A 59 20.98 -7.21 -7.24
N ALA A 60 20.83 -8.38 -6.61
CA ALA A 60 21.90 -9.40 -6.58
C ALA A 60 22.17 -10.02 -7.96
N GLY A 61 21.16 -10.13 -8.82
CA GLY A 61 21.26 -10.75 -10.14
C GLY A 61 21.53 -9.80 -11.31
N LEU A 62 21.17 -8.52 -11.19
CA LEU A 62 21.03 -7.60 -12.33
C LEU A 62 22.30 -7.45 -13.16
N ALA A 63 23.48 -7.40 -12.52
CA ALA A 63 24.76 -7.27 -13.20
C ALA A 63 25.13 -8.47 -14.10
N ARG A 64 24.41 -9.60 -13.94
CA ARG A 64 24.64 -10.84 -14.70
C ARG A 64 23.54 -11.11 -15.73
N PHE A 65 22.46 -10.33 -15.72
CA PHE A 65 21.36 -10.53 -16.66
C PHE A 65 21.72 -10.01 -18.04
N ASP A 66 21.45 -10.81 -19.06
CA ASP A 66 21.33 -10.30 -20.42
C ASP A 66 20.03 -9.49 -20.60
N ALA A 67 19.84 -8.91 -21.78
CA ALA A 67 18.67 -8.08 -22.07
C ALA A 67 17.33 -8.85 -21.94
N ALA A 68 17.29 -10.12 -22.36
CA ALA A 68 16.08 -10.93 -22.32
C ALA A 68 15.73 -11.33 -20.89
N GLN A 69 16.72 -11.73 -20.10
CA GLN A 69 16.59 -12.01 -18.67
C GLN A 69 16.14 -10.79 -17.89
N ASN A 70 16.67 -9.61 -18.22
CA ASN A 70 16.26 -8.35 -17.59
C ASN A 70 14.78 -8.04 -17.84
N MET A 71 14.28 -8.27 -19.06
CA MET A 71 12.86 -8.09 -19.40
C MET A 71 11.98 -9.14 -18.72
N ALA A 72 12.40 -10.40 -18.68
CA ALA A 72 11.67 -11.45 -17.96
C ALA A 72 11.56 -11.16 -16.46
N ASP A 73 12.64 -10.67 -15.84
CA ASP A 73 12.65 -10.28 -14.43
C ASP A 73 11.68 -9.12 -14.14
N PHE A 74 11.65 -8.11 -15.01
CA PHE A 74 10.71 -7.00 -14.89
C PHE A 74 9.25 -7.44 -15.04
N ALA A 75 8.96 -8.38 -15.95
CA ALA A 75 7.63 -8.94 -16.10
C ALA A 75 7.17 -9.66 -14.81
N GLN A 76 8.04 -10.43 -14.18
CA GLN A 76 7.74 -11.10 -12.91
C GLN A 76 7.49 -10.12 -11.74
N ILE A 77 8.22 -9.00 -11.68
CA ILE A 77 7.95 -7.94 -10.70
C ILE A 77 6.55 -7.35 -10.92
N SER A 78 6.21 -7.08 -12.17
CA SER A 78 4.90 -6.53 -12.54
C SER A 78 3.77 -7.51 -12.20
N GLU A 79 3.96 -8.80 -12.46
CA GLU A 79 3.01 -9.86 -12.12
C GLU A 79 2.83 -10.00 -10.61
N LEU A 80 3.93 -9.96 -9.84
CA LEU A 80 3.88 -9.94 -8.37
C LEU A 80 3.06 -8.75 -7.89
N HIS A 81 3.36 -7.54 -8.38
CA HIS A 81 2.63 -6.34 -7.98
C HIS A 81 1.13 -6.44 -8.29
N ALA A 82 0.76 -6.96 -9.47
CA ALA A 82 -0.64 -7.16 -9.82
C ALA A 82 -1.36 -8.12 -8.85
N ARG A 83 -0.73 -9.26 -8.49
CA ARG A 83 -1.29 -10.20 -7.50
C ARG A 83 -1.43 -9.57 -6.12
N GLN A 84 -0.43 -8.79 -5.71
CA GLN A 84 -0.45 -8.05 -4.45
C GLN A 84 -1.62 -7.05 -4.39
N LEU A 85 -1.86 -6.31 -5.46
CA LEU A 85 -2.98 -5.37 -5.58
C LEU A 85 -4.34 -6.09 -5.53
N VAL A 86 -4.46 -7.27 -6.13
CA VAL A 86 -5.68 -8.09 -6.05
C VAL A 86 -5.96 -8.51 -4.60
N ARG A 87 -4.96 -9.04 -3.88
CA ARG A 87 -5.11 -9.42 -2.46
C ARG A 87 -5.45 -8.22 -1.59
N LEU A 88 -4.76 -7.09 -1.79
CA LEU A 88 -5.00 -5.85 -1.04
C LEU A 88 -6.41 -5.30 -1.28
N SER A 89 -6.87 -5.32 -2.54
CA SER A 89 -8.22 -4.91 -2.92
C SER A 89 -9.28 -5.76 -2.23
N ALA A 90 -9.12 -7.08 -2.21
CA ALA A 90 -10.08 -7.99 -1.57
C ALA A 90 -10.17 -7.73 -0.05
N ALA A 91 -9.02 -7.58 0.63
CA ALA A 91 -9.00 -7.27 2.06
C ALA A 91 -9.64 -5.91 2.36
N PHE A 92 -9.38 -4.90 1.53
CA PHE A 92 -9.98 -3.57 1.71
C PHE A 92 -11.50 -3.57 1.45
N GLN A 93 -11.98 -4.32 0.46
CA GLN A 93 -13.42 -4.46 0.20
C GLN A 93 -14.17 -5.03 1.41
N ALA A 94 -13.61 -6.05 2.07
CA ALA A 94 -14.19 -6.64 3.27
C ALA A 94 -14.27 -5.63 4.43
N LEU A 95 -13.22 -4.82 4.62
CA LEU A 95 -13.21 -3.74 5.61
C LEU A 95 -14.22 -2.62 5.27
N TYR A 96 -14.26 -2.17 4.02
CA TYR A 96 -15.12 -1.08 3.56
C TYR A 96 -16.62 -1.42 3.67
N ALA A 97 -16.98 -2.69 3.46
CA ALA A 97 -18.36 -3.17 3.62
C ALA A 97 -18.88 -3.03 5.06
N LEU A 98 -17.99 -3.00 6.06
CA LEU A 98 -18.34 -2.79 7.47
C LEU A 98 -18.34 -1.30 7.89
N MET A 99 -17.96 -0.40 7.00
CA MET A 99 -17.89 1.03 7.29
C MET A 99 -19.26 1.68 7.12
N PRO A 100 -19.74 2.49 8.10
CA PRO A 100 -20.88 3.36 7.87
C PRO A 100 -20.55 4.44 6.83
N ALA A 101 -21.57 5.06 6.25
CA ALA A 101 -21.44 6.03 5.15
C ALA A 101 -20.41 7.15 5.42
N ASP A 102 -20.31 7.63 6.65
CA ASP A 102 -19.34 8.67 7.02
C ASP A 102 -17.89 8.18 6.91
N GLN A 103 -17.60 6.96 7.36
CA GLN A 103 -16.27 6.37 7.22
C GLN A 103 -15.95 6.03 5.77
N GLN A 104 -16.93 5.52 5.01
CA GLN A 104 -16.76 5.28 3.58
C GLN A 104 -16.38 6.55 2.82
N ARG A 105 -17.01 7.70 3.14
CA ARG A 105 -16.64 9.01 2.56
C ARG A 105 -15.22 9.43 2.89
N GLU A 106 -14.74 9.19 4.11
CA GLU A 106 -13.36 9.48 4.51
C GLU A 106 -12.37 8.57 3.78
N ALA A 107 -12.69 7.29 3.63
CA ALA A 107 -11.89 6.34 2.85
C ALA A 107 -11.82 6.72 1.37
N ASP A 108 -12.96 7.07 0.76
CA ASP A 108 -13.01 7.53 -0.62
C ASP A 108 -12.17 8.80 -0.84
N ALA A 109 -12.25 9.77 0.08
CA ALA A 109 -11.47 10.99 0.02
C ALA A 109 -9.97 10.70 0.10
N TYR A 110 -9.57 9.85 1.05
CA TYR A 110 -8.19 9.41 1.22
C TYR A 110 -7.60 8.82 -0.07
N PHE A 111 -8.27 7.86 -0.70
CA PHE A 111 -7.76 7.25 -1.93
C PHE A 111 -7.76 8.20 -3.14
N ARG A 112 -8.66 9.21 -3.17
CA ARG A 112 -8.62 10.27 -4.20
C ARG A 112 -7.43 11.21 -4.01
N GLU A 113 -7.09 11.55 -2.77
CA GLU A 113 -5.92 12.37 -2.42
C GLU A 113 -4.62 11.65 -2.77
N VAL A 114 -4.49 10.37 -2.39
CA VAL A 114 -3.32 9.54 -2.72
C VAL A 114 -3.09 9.46 -4.24
N ARG A 115 -4.16 9.33 -5.03
CA ARG A 115 -4.06 9.29 -6.49
C ARG A 115 -3.71 10.64 -7.12
N ASN A 116 -3.92 11.74 -6.41
CA ASN A 116 -3.77 13.08 -6.96
C ASN A 116 -3.29 14.09 -5.90
N PRO A 117 -2.00 14.05 -5.54
CA PRO A 117 -1.44 14.87 -4.47
C PRO A 117 -1.50 16.39 -4.74
N GLU A 118 -1.77 16.83 -5.97
CA GLU A 118 -1.75 18.25 -6.36
C GLU A 118 -3.12 18.96 -6.32
N ARG A 119 -4.23 18.30 -5.93
CA ARG A 119 -5.53 18.99 -5.77
C ARG A 119 -5.87 19.23 -4.30
N PRO A 120 -5.74 20.46 -3.78
CA PRO A 120 -6.25 20.77 -2.45
C PRO A 120 -7.79 20.60 -2.39
N ALA A 121 -8.28 20.21 -1.21
CA ALA A 121 -9.70 20.08 -0.92
C ALA A 121 -10.46 21.34 -1.36
N ARG A 122 -11.47 21.15 -2.21
CA ARG A 122 -12.22 22.21 -2.89
C ARG A 122 -12.79 23.18 -1.84
N ALA A 123 -12.23 24.39 -1.76
CA ALA A 123 -12.78 25.46 -0.92
C ALA A 123 -14.24 25.74 -1.35
N PRO A 124 -15.16 25.98 -0.40
CA PRO A 124 -16.54 26.27 -0.73
C PRO A 124 -16.59 27.53 -1.60
N ARG A 125 -17.24 27.44 -2.77
CA ARG A 125 -17.53 28.59 -3.61
C ARG A 125 -18.36 29.57 -2.76
N ARG A 126 -17.79 30.71 -2.39
CA ARG A 126 -18.59 31.85 -1.92
C ARG A 126 -19.57 32.21 -3.03
N ALA A 127 -20.83 31.89 -2.84
CA ALA A 127 -21.92 32.54 -3.53
C ALA A 127 -22.18 33.86 -2.81
N THR A 128 -21.88 34.98 -3.46
CA THR A 128 -22.30 36.33 -3.05
C THR A 128 -22.27 37.13 -4.36
N GLN A 129 -23.44 37.27 -4.98
CA GLN A 129 -24.26 38.50 -5.03
C GLN A 129 -23.53 39.63 -5.73
#